data_AF-A0A561DSX1-F1
#
_entry.id   AF-A0A561DSX1-F1
#
_cell.length_a   1.000
_cell.length_b   1.000
_cell.length_c   1.000
_cell.angle_alpha   90.00
_cell.angle_beta   90.00
_cell.angle_gamma   90.00
#
_symmetry.space_group_name_H-M   'P 1'
#
loop_
_entity.id
_entity.type
_entity.pdbx_description
1 polymer ?
#
loop_
_entity_poly.entity_id
_entity_poly.type
_entity_poly.pdbx_seq_one_letter_code
_entity_poly.pdbx_strand_id
1 'polypeptide(L)'
;MSFIMSLPAEQGINLYVKAVEKDIERQAWEQWLVAYQNMTKENFISFNDYFKQLKQPQRVKDNRSDDEIIQDAESILKSMKRSDS
;
A
#
# COMPACT_ATOMS: atom_id res chain seq x y z
N MET A 1 -24.69 -2.19 21.76
CA MET A 1 -23.27 -2.06 22.19
C MET A 1 -22.71 -3.38 22.74
N SER A 2 -23.47 -4.16 23.53
CA SER A 2 -23.01 -5.41 24.17
C SER A 2 -22.62 -6.54 23.21
N PHE A 3 -23.31 -6.69 22.08
CA PHE A 3 -23.07 -7.77 21.11
C PHE A 3 -21.66 -7.73 20.48
N ILE A 4 -21.12 -6.52 20.27
CA ILE A 4 -19.81 -6.30 19.65
C ILE A 4 -18.68 -6.64 20.62
N MET A 5 -18.89 -6.44 21.93
CA MET A 5 -17.90 -6.77 22.96
C MET A 5 -17.95 -8.23 23.44
N SER A 6 -19.04 -8.96 23.13
CA SER A 6 -19.14 -10.41 23.39
C SER A 6 -18.63 -11.28 22.25
N LEU A 7 -18.31 -10.68 21.10
CA LEU A 7 -17.76 -11.38 19.95
C LEU A 7 -16.28 -11.75 20.22
N PRO A 8 -15.84 -12.97 19.84
CA PRO A 8 -14.43 -13.32 19.89
C PRO A 8 -13.58 -12.25 19.20
N ALA A 9 -12.42 -11.92 19.78
CA ALA A 9 -11.56 -10.83 19.32
C ALA A 9 -11.27 -10.91 17.81
N GLU A 10 -11.08 -12.11 17.26
CA GLU A 10 -10.89 -12.34 15.82
C GLU A 10 -12.06 -11.85 14.96
N GLN A 11 -13.30 -12.07 15.40
CA GLN A 11 -14.48 -11.63 14.66
C GLN A 11 -14.63 -10.11 14.73
N GLY A 12 -14.32 -9.50 15.87
CA GLY A 12 -14.26 -8.05 16.02
C GLY A 12 -13.22 -7.41 15.09
N ILE A 13 -12.02 -7.99 15.04
CA ILE A 13 -10.94 -7.54 14.13
C ILE A 13 -11.38 -7.66 12.67
N ASN A 14 -12.01 -8.77 12.27
CA ASN A 14 -12.48 -8.97 10.90
C ASN A 14 -13.56 -7.94 10.50
N LEU A 15 -14.50 -7.66 11.40
CA LEU A 15 -15.51 -6.62 11.17
C LEU A 15 -14.88 -5.23 11.03
N TYR A 16 -13.90 -4.92 11.87
CA TYR A 16 -13.16 -3.66 11.79
C TYR A 16 -12.41 -3.54 10.45
N VAL A 17 -11.65 -4.57 10.06
CA VAL A 17 -10.93 -4.60 8.77
C VAL A 17 -11.90 -4.39 7.60
N LYS A 18 -13.03 -5.10 7.58
CA LYS A 18 -14.06 -4.92 6.54
C LYS A 18 -14.66 -3.52 6.51
N ALA A 19 -14.86 -2.89 7.67
CA ALA A 19 -15.35 -1.52 7.73
C ALA A 19 -14.33 -0.55 7.11
N VAL A 20 -13.05 -0.70 7.46
CA VAL A 20 -11.95 0.09 6.89
C VAL A 20 -11.84 -0.13 5.38
N GLU A 21 -11.91 -1.37 4.90
CA GLU A 21 -11.87 -1.68 3.45
C GLU A 21 -12.99 -0.98 2.68
N LYS A 22 -14.22 -0.97 3.23
CA LYS A 22 -15.36 -0.28 2.61
C LYS A 22 -15.21 1.23 2.61
N ASP A 23 -14.66 1.81 3.67
CA ASP A 23 -14.40 3.24 3.73
C ASP A 23 -13.33 3.65 2.70
N ILE A 24 -12.27 2.85 2.55
CA ILE A 24 -11.23 3.06 1.53
C ILE A 24 -11.82 2.93 0.12
N GLU A 25 -12.67 1.93 -0.14
CA GLU A 25 -13.34 1.76 -1.43
C GLU A 25 -14.23 2.95 -1.78
N ARG A 26 -15.03 3.44 -0.81
CA ARG A 26 -15.85 4.65 -1.00
C ARG A 26 -15.00 5.87 -1.34
N GLN A 27 -13.93 6.11 -0.59
CA GLN A 27 -13.03 7.24 -0.85
C GLN A 27 -12.37 7.14 -2.24
N ALA A 28 -11.92 5.95 -2.62
CA ALA A 28 -11.36 5.72 -3.94
C ALA A 28 -12.39 5.96 -5.05
N TRP A 29 -13.65 5.59 -4.84
CA TRP A 29 -14.74 5.85 -5.78
C TRP A 29 -14.97 7.35 -5.97
N GLU A 30 -15.04 8.11 -4.88
CA GLU A 30 -15.17 9.57 -4.92
C GLU A 30 -14.00 10.22 -5.66
N GLN A 31 -12.76 9.80 -5.38
CA GLN A 31 -11.57 10.27 -6.09
C GLN A 31 -11.60 9.92 -7.57
N TRP A 32 -12.01 8.69 -7.92
CA TRP A 32 -12.12 8.25 -9.30
C TRP A 32 -13.15 9.08 -10.07
N LEU A 33 -14.30 9.43 -9.47
CA LEU A 33 -15.30 10.29 -10.12
C LEU A 33 -14.75 11.69 -10.44
N VAL A 34 -13.97 12.28 -9.52
CA VAL A 34 -13.31 13.57 -9.75
C VAL A 34 -12.25 13.45 -10.85
N ALA A 35 -11.53 12.33 -10.95
CA ALA A 35 -10.59 12.10 -12.04
C ALA A 35 -11.32 11.85 -13.37
N TYR A 36 -12.43 11.10 -13.34
CA TYR A 36 -13.20 10.65 -14.50
C TYR A 36 -13.71 11.81 -15.34
N GLN A 37 -14.13 12.92 -14.73
CA GLN A 37 -14.56 14.12 -15.46
C GLN A 37 -13.46 14.69 -16.39
N ASN A 38 -12.19 14.39 -16.09
CA ASN A 38 -11.03 14.84 -16.85
C ASN A 38 -10.46 13.71 -17.75
N MET A 39 -11.09 12.54 -17.77
CA MET A 39 -10.70 11.43 -18.65
C MET A 39 -11.32 11.60 -20.04
N THR A 40 -10.53 11.29 -21.06
CA THR A 40 -10.93 11.19 -22.45
C THR A 40 -10.87 9.72 -22.88
N LYS A 41 -11.22 9.45 -24.15
CA LYS A 41 -11.12 8.09 -24.71
C LYS A 41 -9.70 7.53 -24.69
N GLU A 42 -8.68 8.40 -24.69
CA GLU A 42 -7.27 8.00 -24.77
C GLU A 42 -6.67 7.60 -23.43
N ASN A 43 -7.19 8.16 -22.33
CA ASN A 43 -6.66 7.95 -20.98
C ASN A 43 -7.74 7.45 -19.99
N PHE A 44 -8.85 6.93 -20.50
CA PHE A 44 -9.88 6.33 -19.66
C PHE A 44 -9.34 5.12 -18.92
N ILE A 45 -9.65 5.06 -17.62
CA ILE A 45 -9.28 3.96 -16.73
C ILE A 45 -10.52 3.55 -15.95
N SER A 46 -10.81 2.24 -15.93
CA SER A 46 -11.92 1.69 -15.17
C SER A 46 -11.68 1.89 -13.67
N PHE A 47 -12.75 2.03 -12.88
CA PHE A 47 -12.62 2.12 -11.43
C PHE A 47 -11.85 0.94 -10.84
N ASN A 48 -12.08 -0.28 -11.33
CA ASN A 48 -11.38 -1.47 -10.84
C ASN A 48 -9.87 -1.38 -11.04
N ASP A 49 -9.42 -0.85 -12.18
CA ASP A 49 -7.99 -0.68 -12.46
C ASP A 49 -7.39 0.47 -11.66
N TYR A 50 -8.15 1.56 -11.47
CA TYR A 50 -7.77 2.67 -10.61
C TYR A 50 -7.59 2.22 -9.16
N PHE A 51 -8.56 1.46 -8.64
CA PHE A 51 -8.54 0.95 -7.28
C PHE A 51 -7.42 -0.06 -7.06
N LYS A 52 -7.11 -0.90 -8.07
CA LYS A 52 -5.94 -1.79 -8.03
C LYS A 52 -4.63 -1.01 -7.95
N GLN A 53 -4.48 0.09 -8.69
CA GLN A 53 -3.28 0.92 -8.64
C GLN A 53 -3.12 1.58 -7.26
N LEU A 54 -4.21 2.07 -6.66
CA LEU A 54 -4.22 2.62 -5.30
C LEU A 54 -3.81 1.61 -4.23
N LYS A 55 -4.20 0.33 -4.40
CA LYS A 55 -3.83 -0.76 -3.48
C LYS A 55 -2.41 -1.28 -3.67
N GLN A 56 -1.76 -0.99 -4.79
CA GLN A 56 -0.38 -1.41 -4.96
C GLN A 56 0.51 -0.60 -4.03
N PRO A 57 1.38 -1.25 -3.23
CA PRO A 57 2.40 -0.52 -2.50
C PRO A 57 3.20 0.26 -3.53
N GLN A 58 3.27 1.59 -3.37
CA GLN A 58 4.17 2.39 -4.18
C GLN A 58 5.54 1.75 -4.02
N ARG A 59 6.07 1.14 -5.10
CA ARG A 59 7.48 0.79 -5.13
C ARG A 59 8.18 2.11 -4.92
N VAL A 60 8.76 2.29 -3.73
CA VAL A 60 9.72 3.37 -3.52
C VAL A 60 10.73 3.15 -4.63
N LYS A 61 10.75 4.04 -5.62
CA LYS A 61 11.79 4.01 -6.64
C LYS A 61 13.08 4.19 -5.86
N ASP A 62 13.83 3.10 -5.72
CA ASP A 62 15.20 3.20 -5.27
C ASP A 62 15.93 3.91 -6.40
N ASN A 63 16.23 5.19 -6.19
CA ASN A 63 16.91 6.02 -7.18
C ASN A 63 18.43 5.81 -7.17
N ARG A 64 18.92 4.87 -6.34
CA ARG A 64 20.34 4.52 -6.28
C ARG A 64 20.75 3.75 -7.53
N SER A 65 21.97 3.98 -7.99
CA SER A 65 22.56 3.17 -9.06
C SER A 65 22.93 1.78 -8.56
N ASP A 66 23.09 0.82 -9.47
CA ASP A 66 23.57 -0.54 -9.13
C ASP A 66 24.90 -0.48 -8.36
N ASP A 67 25.80 0.44 -8.74
CA ASP A 67 27.09 0.65 -8.07
C ASP A 67 26.93 1.15 -6.62
N GLU A 68 25.99 2.09 -6.37
CA GLU A 68 25.70 2.59 -5.02
C GLU A 68 25.11 1.48 -4.13
N ILE A 69 24.27 0.61 -4.71
CA ILE A 69 23.67 -0.53 -4.00
C ILE A 69 24.75 -1.55 -3.63
N ILE A 70 25.67 -1.85 -4.55
CA ILE A 70 26.79 -2.77 -4.31
C ILE A 70 27.71 -2.22 -3.22
N GLN A 71 28.07 -0.94 -3.30
CA GLN A 71 28.94 -0.28 -2.32
C GLN A 71 28.34 -0.29 -0.91
N ASP A 72 27.03 -0.06 -0.79
CA ASP A 72 26.30 -0.11 0.47
C ASP A 72 26.32 -1.53 1.07
N ALA A 73 26.07 -2.55 0.24
CA ALA A 73 26.12 -3.95 0.65
C ALA A 73 27.52 -4.36 1.16
N GLU A 74 28.59 -3.94 0.47
CA GLU A 74 29.96 -4.19 0.91
C GLU A 74 30.29 -3.50 2.24
N SER A 75 29.81 -2.27 2.44
CA SER A 75 29.99 -1.53 3.69
C SER A 75 29.31 -2.24 4.87
N ILE A 76 28.08 -2.73 4.67
CA ILE A 76 27.34 -3.50 5.68
C ILE A 76 28.10 -4.78 6.03
N LEU A 77 28.52 -5.57 5.03
CA LEU A 77 29.28 -6.81 5.25
C LEU A 77 30.60 -6.57 5.99
N LYS A 78 31.29 -5.47 5.67
CA LYS A 78 32.53 -5.08 6.33
C LYS A 78 32.30 -4.65 7.78
N SER A 79 31.20 -3.96 8.06
CA SER A 79 30.84 -3.55 9.42
C SER A 79 30.48 -4.77 10.29
N MET A 80 29.72 -5.72 9.77
CA MET A 80 29.38 -6.98 10.47
C MET A 80 30.61 -7.82 10.80
N LYS A 81 31.56 -7.96 9.87
CA LYS A 81 32.81 -8.70 10.12
C LYS A 81 33.71 -8.05 11.18
N ARG A 82 33.57 -6.75 11.44
CA ARG A 82 34.34 -6.02 12.47
C ARG A 82 33.72 -6.11 13.86
N SER A 83 32.42 -6.37 13.97
CA SER A 83 31.73 -6.54 15.25
C SER A 83 31.85 -7.94 15.85
N ASP A 84 32.26 -8.94 15.05
CA ASP A 84 32.48 -10.33 15.47
C ASP A 84 33.95 -10.67 15.82
N SER A 85 34.84 -9.67 15.87
CA SER A 85 36.27 -9.80 16.27
C SER A 85 36.56 -8.97 17.51
#